data_AF-A0A949G6X6-F1
#
_entry.id   AF-A0A949G6X6-F1
#
_cell.length_a   1.000
_cell.length_b   1.000
_cell.length_c   1.000
_cell.angle_alpha   90.00
_cell.angle_beta   90.00
_cell.angle_gamma   90.00
#
_symmetry.space_group_name_H-M   'P 1'
#
loop_
_entity.id
_entity.type
_entity.pdbx_description
1 polymer ?
#
loop_
_entity_poly.entity_id
_entity_poly.type
_entity_poly.pdbx_seq_one_letter_code
_entity_poly.pdbx_strand_id
1 'polypeptide(L)'
;MRYLTLVFIALCASCSMAKRDDLSLNKVTTTFLGGTSASSYNIQLSFTNTGQFDFLTSTATAQVDGQFPSARDEALKSATMRAKQQLMEFLHSELLSERFIYAVTKSIEYSDAVPKHKGTASNAKLAYLVRDSTQQKSEAIIQSAYVQDAVLDLSSGLIVVTMRAGRKE
;
A
#
# COMPACT_ATOMS: atom_id res chain seq x y z
N MET A 1 10.83 -51.86 34.20
CA MET A 1 9.49 -51.59 33.65
C MET A 1 9.03 -50.21 34.12
N ARG A 2 8.68 -49.36 33.15
CA ARG A 2 7.83 -48.14 33.27
C ARG A 2 8.38 -46.96 34.08
N TYR A 3 9.08 -46.08 33.36
CA TYR A 3 9.22 -44.65 33.65
C TYR A 3 7.88 -43.95 33.37
N LEU A 4 7.35 -43.18 34.33
CA LEU A 4 6.22 -42.29 34.15
C LEU A 4 6.74 -40.85 34.15
N THR A 5 7.08 -40.36 32.96
CA THR A 5 7.58 -39.01 32.71
C THR A 5 6.39 -38.04 32.69
N LEU A 6 6.29 -37.17 33.70
CA LEU A 6 5.38 -36.02 33.71
C LEU A 6 5.95 -34.92 32.81
N VAL A 7 5.28 -34.70 31.68
CA VAL A 7 5.54 -33.63 30.72
C VAL A 7 4.84 -32.36 31.21
N PHE A 8 5.61 -31.38 31.69
CA PHE A 8 5.14 -30.00 31.91
C PHE A 8 5.64 -29.14 30.75
N ILE A 9 4.80 -28.99 29.72
CA ILE A 9 5.00 -28.03 28.63
C ILE A 9 4.54 -26.67 29.14
N ALA A 10 5.49 -25.85 29.59
CA ALA A 10 5.26 -24.43 29.79
C ALA A 10 5.30 -23.73 28.43
N LEU A 11 4.14 -23.66 27.77
CA LEU A 11 3.88 -22.72 26.68
C LEU A 11 3.90 -21.30 27.26
N CYS A 12 5.07 -20.66 27.28
CA CYS A 12 5.14 -19.21 27.28
C CYS A 12 4.68 -18.73 25.91
N ALA A 13 3.37 -18.75 25.68
CA ALA A 13 2.73 -17.95 24.66
C ALA A 13 2.85 -16.50 25.10
N SER A 14 4.03 -15.90 24.84
CA SER A 14 4.14 -14.46 24.75
C SER A 14 3.32 -14.04 23.53
N CYS A 15 2.02 -13.83 23.76
CA CYS A 15 1.22 -13.00 22.89
C CYS A 15 1.88 -11.62 22.91
N SER A 16 2.78 -11.41 21.94
CA SER A 16 3.17 -10.08 21.51
C SER A 16 1.88 -9.38 21.12
N MET A 17 1.27 -8.66 22.07
CA MET A 17 0.28 -7.65 21.76
C MET A 17 1.03 -6.61 20.94
N ALA A 18 1.08 -6.83 19.63
CA ALA A 18 1.37 -5.80 18.67
C ALA A 18 0.35 -4.69 18.97
N LYS A 19 0.86 -3.64 19.57
CA LYS A 19 0.17 -2.37 19.81
C LYS A 19 -0.46 -1.99 18.47
N ARG A 20 -1.76 -2.23 18.31
CA ARG A 20 -2.52 -1.70 17.18
C ARG A 20 -2.39 -0.18 17.31
N ASP A 21 -1.69 0.44 16.38
CA ASP A 21 -1.71 1.89 16.25
C ASP A 21 -3.17 2.32 16.15
N ASP A 22 -3.60 3.08 17.15
CA ASP A 22 -4.92 3.73 17.28
C ASP A 22 -5.15 4.83 16.22
N LEU A 23 -4.37 4.82 15.13
CA LEU A 23 -4.34 5.82 14.07
C LEU A 23 -5.06 5.38 12.78
N SER A 24 -5.60 4.15 12.74
CA SER A 24 -6.24 3.57 11.54
C SER A 24 -7.78 3.64 11.54
N LEU A 25 -8.40 4.03 12.65
CA LEU A 25 -9.88 4.04 12.80
C LEU A 25 -10.62 4.96 11.83
N ASN A 26 -9.94 5.93 11.21
CA ASN A 26 -10.55 6.92 10.31
C ASN A 26 -9.98 6.87 8.89
N LYS A 27 -9.30 5.79 8.50
CA LYS A 27 -8.67 5.66 7.19
C LYS A 27 -9.27 4.51 6.39
N VAL A 28 -9.33 4.71 5.09
CA VAL A 28 -9.76 3.71 4.11
C VAL A 28 -8.61 3.53 3.13
N THR A 29 -8.35 2.28 2.75
CA THR A 29 -7.34 1.95 1.74
C THR A 29 -8.03 1.31 0.54
N THR A 30 -7.76 1.86 -0.64
CA THR A 30 -8.20 1.29 -1.92
C THR A 30 -6.99 0.77 -2.68
N THR A 31 -7.05 -0.49 -3.11
CA THR A 31 -6.03 -1.10 -3.96
C THR A 31 -6.46 -1.04 -5.42
N PHE A 32 -5.55 -0.60 -6.28
CA PHE A 32 -5.71 -0.60 -7.73
C PHE A 32 -4.80 -1.67 -8.32
N LEU A 33 -5.40 -2.66 -8.98
CA LEU A 33 -4.69 -3.77 -9.60
C LEU A 33 -4.18 -3.39 -11.00
N GLY A 34 -2.89 -3.63 -11.21
CA GLY A 34 -2.24 -3.74 -12.51
C GLY A 34 -1.74 -5.15 -12.85
N GLY A 35 -2.40 -6.23 -12.40
CA GLY A 35 -2.14 -7.59 -12.94
C GLY A 35 -2.54 -8.76 -12.04
N THR A 36 -2.70 -9.94 -12.63
CA THR A 36 -3.21 -11.19 -12.02
C THR A 36 -2.10 -12.18 -11.68
N SER A 37 -0.97 -11.76 -11.13
CA SER A 37 0.09 -12.69 -10.67
C SER A 37 0.90 -12.12 -9.51
N ALA A 38 1.63 -12.98 -8.80
CA ALA A 38 2.44 -12.67 -7.62
C ALA A 38 3.58 -11.64 -7.83
N SER A 39 3.61 -10.95 -8.97
CA SER A 39 4.55 -9.89 -9.36
C SER A 39 3.84 -8.59 -9.77
N SER A 40 2.56 -8.44 -9.42
CA SER A 40 1.70 -7.38 -9.96
C SER A 40 1.79 -6.06 -9.20
N TYR A 41 2.17 -5.03 -9.94
CA TYR A 41 1.75 -3.63 -9.85
C TYR A 41 0.61 -3.39 -8.85
N ASN A 42 0.94 -2.97 -7.64
CA ASN A 42 -0.04 -2.63 -6.62
C ASN A 42 0.11 -1.15 -6.29
N ILE A 43 -0.83 -0.35 -6.78
CA ILE A 43 -1.02 1.00 -6.26
C ILE A 43 -2.00 0.91 -5.10
N GLN A 44 -1.65 1.43 -3.92
CA GLN A 44 -2.58 1.55 -2.80
C GLN A 44 -2.76 3.02 -2.43
N LEU A 45 -4.01 3.46 -2.41
CA LEU A 45 -4.39 4.80 -2.01
C LEU A 45 -5.00 4.75 -0.61
N SER A 46 -4.41 5.49 0.33
CA SER A 46 -4.97 5.75 1.65
C SER A 46 -5.63 7.13 1.68
N PHE A 47 -6.80 7.22 2.29
CA PHE A 47 -7.53 8.47 2.50
C PHE A 47 -8.36 8.41 3.79
N THR A 48 -8.71 9.58 4.32
CA THR A 48 -9.55 9.70 5.51
C THR A 48 -11.02 9.43 5.19
N ASN A 49 -11.82 9.11 6.21
CA ASN A 49 -13.27 8.99 6.11
C ASN A 49 -14.01 10.28 5.70
N THR A 50 -13.30 11.42 5.64
CA THR A 50 -13.79 12.70 5.10
C THR A 50 -13.35 12.96 3.65
N GLY A 51 -12.71 11.98 3.01
CA GLY A 51 -12.26 12.05 1.62
C GLY A 51 -10.94 12.82 1.42
N GLN A 52 -10.12 12.97 2.46
CA GLN A 52 -8.82 13.64 2.31
C GLN A 52 -7.72 12.63 1.98
N PHE A 53 -6.92 12.94 0.96
CA PHE A 53 -5.72 12.16 0.61
C PHE A 53 -4.74 12.08 1.80
N ASP A 54 -4.22 10.88 2.04
CA ASP A 54 -3.21 10.58 3.06
C ASP A 54 -1.87 10.17 2.43
N PHE A 55 -1.83 9.01 1.77
CA PHE A 55 -0.65 8.54 1.04
C PHE A 55 -1.01 7.63 -0.14
N LEU A 56 -0.05 7.47 -1.05
CA LEU A 56 -0.07 6.55 -2.18
C LEU A 56 1.16 5.66 -2.09
N THR A 57 1.00 4.34 -2.24
CA THR A 57 2.14 3.43 -2.41
C THR A 57 2.13 2.78 -3.77
N SER A 58 3.32 2.40 -4.23
CA SER A 58 3.54 1.69 -5.49
C SER A 58 4.62 0.66 -5.31
N THR A 59 4.39 -0.56 -5.79
CA THR A 59 5.37 -1.66 -5.72
C THR A 59 5.79 -2.07 -7.13
N ALA A 60 7.11 -2.14 -7.35
CA ALA A 60 7.69 -2.62 -8.60
C ALA A 60 8.89 -3.54 -8.33
N THR A 61 9.22 -4.36 -9.33
CA THR A 61 10.30 -5.33 -9.23
C THR A 61 11.35 -5.16 -10.33
N ALA A 62 12.55 -5.68 -10.11
CA ALA A 62 13.60 -5.83 -11.10
C ALA A 62 14.46 -7.06 -10.84
N GLN A 63 14.88 -7.74 -11.91
CA GLN A 63 15.80 -8.87 -11.84
C GLN A 63 17.20 -8.40 -11.44
N VAL A 64 17.87 -9.17 -10.60
CA VAL A 64 19.29 -9.00 -10.32
C VAL A 64 20.10 -9.85 -11.30
N ASP A 65 20.77 -9.19 -12.25
CA ASP A 65 21.56 -9.84 -13.28
C ASP A 65 23.00 -10.09 -12.79
N GLY A 66 23.16 -11.09 -11.93
CA GLY A 66 24.46 -11.56 -11.41
C GLY A 66 24.61 -11.49 -9.90
N GLN A 67 25.78 -11.87 -9.39
CA GLN A 67 26.04 -11.97 -7.95
C GLN A 67 26.78 -10.77 -7.36
N PHE A 68 27.18 -9.82 -8.20
CA PHE A 68 27.97 -8.66 -7.78
C PHE A 68 27.09 -7.59 -7.12
N PRO A 69 27.62 -6.81 -6.16
CA PRO A 69 26.88 -5.71 -5.53
C PRO A 69 26.30 -4.71 -6.56
N SER A 70 27.04 -4.40 -7.62
CA SER A 70 26.61 -3.48 -8.67
C SER A 70 25.33 -3.92 -9.40
N ALA A 71 25.12 -5.23 -9.59
CA ALA A 71 23.90 -5.76 -10.20
C ALA A 71 22.67 -5.52 -9.31
N ARG A 72 22.87 -5.56 -7.98
CA ARG A 72 21.81 -5.24 -7.02
C ARG A 72 21.48 -3.76 -7.03
N ASP A 73 22.49 -2.89 -7.09
CA ASP A 73 22.29 -1.44 -7.15
C ASP A 73 21.54 -1.03 -8.42
N GLU A 74 21.85 -1.65 -9.56
CA GLU A 74 21.15 -1.41 -10.83
C GLU A 74 19.71 -1.89 -10.79
N ALA A 75 19.47 -3.09 -10.26
CA ALA A 75 18.12 -3.62 -10.07
C ALA A 75 17.29 -2.73 -9.12
N LEU A 76 17.87 -2.30 -8.00
CA LEU A 76 17.23 -1.38 -7.06
C LEU A 76 16.84 -0.06 -7.74
N LYS A 77 17.76 0.54 -8.51
CA LYS A 77 17.50 1.76 -9.27
C LYS A 77 16.38 1.56 -10.29
N SER A 78 16.42 0.47 -11.04
CA SER A 78 15.41 0.11 -12.04
C SER A 78 14.02 -0.06 -11.43
N ALA A 79 13.91 -0.85 -10.36
CA ALA A 79 12.66 -1.05 -9.63
C ALA A 79 12.13 0.27 -9.03
N THR A 80 13.01 1.10 -8.47
CA THR A 80 12.64 2.44 -7.96
C THR A 80 12.07 3.33 -9.05
N MET A 81 12.72 3.41 -10.22
CA MET A 81 12.24 4.21 -11.34
C MET A 81 10.87 3.70 -11.84
N ARG A 82 10.69 2.38 -11.95
CA ARG A 82 9.41 1.79 -12.35
C ARG A 82 8.29 2.09 -11.34
N ALA A 83 8.55 1.92 -10.04
CA ALA A 83 7.57 2.23 -9.00
C ALA A 83 7.17 3.71 -9.02
N LYS A 84 8.13 4.62 -9.24
CA LYS A 84 7.85 6.05 -9.40
C LYS A 84 7.04 6.35 -10.66
N GLN A 85 7.37 5.74 -11.79
CA GLN A 85 6.63 5.89 -13.04
C GLN A 85 5.17 5.44 -12.88
N GLN A 86 4.92 4.32 -12.19
CA GLN A 86 3.57 3.83 -11.90
C GLN A 86 2.75 4.84 -11.07
N LEU A 87 3.36 5.53 -10.11
CA LEU A 87 2.68 6.61 -9.37
C LEU A 87 2.26 7.74 -10.31
N MET A 88 3.13 8.14 -11.24
CA MET A 88 2.84 9.19 -12.21
C MET A 88 1.73 8.78 -13.17
N GLU A 89 1.80 7.56 -13.70
CA GLU A 89 0.76 7.01 -14.58
C GLU A 89 -0.59 6.93 -13.87
N PHE A 90 -0.61 6.45 -12.63
CA PHE A 90 -1.83 6.41 -11.82
C PHE A 90 -2.46 7.79 -11.64
N LEU A 91 -1.65 8.81 -11.31
CA LEU A 91 -2.17 10.17 -11.12
C LEU A 91 -2.65 10.81 -12.43
N HIS A 92 -2.07 10.46 -13.57
CA HIS A 92 -2.43 11.06 -14.86
C HIS A 92 -3.61 10.37 -15.55
N SER A 93 -3.77 9.05 -15.42
CA SER A 93 -4.76 8.28 -16.17
C SER A 93 -5.81 7.63 -15.26
N GLU A 94 -5.38 6.81 -14.30
CA GLU A 94 -6.30 6.03 -13.46
C GLU A 94 -7.12 6.93 -12.54
N LEU A 95 -6.52 7.96 -11.93
CA LEU A 95 -7.19 8.89 -11.02
C LEU A 95 -8.42 9.57 -11.63
N LEU A 96 -8.39 9.84 -12.94
CA LEU A 96 -9.47 10.51 -13.66
C LEU A 96 -10.52 9.54 -14.21
N SER A 97 -10.32 8.23 -14.05
CA SER A 97 -11.19 7.20 -14.61
C SER A 97 -12.44 6.94 -13.78
N GLU A 98 -13.47 6.38 -14.42
CA GLU A 98 -14.65 5.83 -13.72
C GLU A 98 -14.30 4.63 -12.83
N ARG A 99 -13.26 3.87 -13.21
CA ARG A 99 -12.73 2.75 -12.42
C ARG A 99 -12.25 3.24 -11.05
N PHE A 100 -11.65 4.43 -10.99
CA PHE A 100 -11.26 5.06 -9.73
C PHE A 100 -12.45 5.27 -8.80
N ILE A 101 -13.49 5.94 -9.31
CA ILE A 101 -14.70 6.23 -8.53
C ILE A 101 -15.35 4.93 -8.05
N TYR A 102 -15.43 3.92 -8.91
CA TYR A 102 -15.96 2.60 -8.56
C TYR A 102 -15.16 1.93 -7.44
N ALA A 103 -13.83 1.83 -7.58
CA ALA A 103 -12.97 1.16 -6.62
C ALA A 103 -12.97 1.85 -5.24
N VAL A 104 -12.94 3.18 -5.23
CA VAL A 104 -13.01 3.97 -3.99
C VAL A 104 -14.38 3.84 -3.33
N THR A 105 -15.46 3.90 -4.12
CA THR A 105 -16.83 3.71 -3.60
C THR A 105 -16.99 2.33 -2.95
N LYS A 106 -16.47 1.28 -3.60
CA LYS A 106 -16.48 -0.09 -3.05
C LYS A 106 -15.67 -0.21 -1.77
N SER A 107 -14.49 0.40 -1.71
CA SER A 107 -13.66 0.37 -0.51
C SER A 107 -14.31 1.12 0.66
N ILE A 108 -15.02 2.22 0.38
CA ILE A 108 -15.83 2.94 1.38
C ILE A 108 -17.02 2.09 1.87
N GLU A 109 -17.73 1.43 0.95
CA GLU A 109 -18.91 0.60 1.26
C GLU A 109 -18.59 -0.50 2.30
N TYR A 110 -17.44 -1.17 2.12
CA TYR A 110 -16.96 -2.25 2.98
C TYR A 110 -16.07 -1.80 4.13
N SER A 111 -15.84 -0.50 4.31
CA SER A 111 -15.03 0.01 5.42
C SER A 111 -15.88 0.32 6.64
N ASP A 112 -15.38 -0.07 7.82
CA ASP A 112 -15.94 0.32 9.12
C ASP A 112 -15.47 1.73 9.56
N ALA A 113 -14.48 2.31 8.87
CA ALA A 113 -13.94 3.64 9.19
C ALA A 113 -14.87 4.79 8.76
N VAL A 114 -15.85 4.53 7.90
CA VAL A 114 -16.79 5.54 7.38
C VAL A 114 -18.14 5.40 8.08
N PRO A 115 -18.59 6.43 8.85
CA PRO A 115 -19.85 6.34 9.61
C PRO A 115 -21.08 6.17 8.72
N LYS A 116 -21.95 5.20 9.02
CA LYS A 116 -23.14 4.86 8.22
C LYS A 116 -24.45 5.44 8.77
N HIS A 117 -24.44 6.69 9.23
CA HIS A 117 -25.62 7.36 9.81
C HIS A 117 -26.15 8.51 8.94
N LYS A 118 -27.34 9.01 9.29
CA LYS A 118 -27.94 10.19 8.65
C LYS A 118 -26.99 11.39 8.76
N GLY A 119 -26.71 12.05 7.64
CA GLY A 119 -25.78 13.19 7.58
C GLY A 119 -24.38 12.87 7.03
N THR A 120 -23.99 11.60 6.92
CA THR A 120 -22.77 11.23 6.20
C THR A 120 -22.95 11.50 4.70
N ALA A 121 -21.90 12.02 4.05
CA ALA A 121 -21.85 12.10 2.60
C ALA A 121 -22.05 10.71 1.96
N SER A 122 -22.72 10.65 0.81
CA SER A 122 -22.85 9.39 0.07
C SER A 122 -21.46 8.87 -0.35
N ASN A 123 -21.33 7.55 -0.48
CA ASN A 123 -20.06 6.92 -0.88
C ASN A 123 -19.53 7.50 -2.21
N ALA A 124 -20.42 7.76 -3.17
CA ALA A 124 -20.07 8.41 -4.42
C ALA A 124 -19.53 9.82 -4.22
N LYS A 125 -20.19 10.65 -3.38
CA LYS A 125 -19.70 12.00 -3.05
C LYS A 125 -18.33 11.93 -2.37
N LEU A 126 -18.12 11.00 -1.44
CA LEU A 126 -16.81 10.79 -0.80
C LEU A 126 -15.76 10.36 -1.82
N ALA A 127 -16.07 9.46 -2.76
CA ALA A 127 -15.14 9.04 -3.80
C ALA A 127 -14.69 10.22 -4.69
N TYR A 128 -15.60 11.12 -5.05
CA TYR A 128 -15.24 12.36 -5.74
C TYR A 128 -14.36 13.28 -4.90
N LEU A 129 -14.65 13.43 -3.60
CA LEU A 129 -13.79 14.21 -2.69
C LEU A 129 -12.38 13.62 -2.60
N VAL A 130 -12.25 12.29 -2.55
CA VAL A 130 -10.95 11.60 -2.58
C VAL A 130 -10.21 11.89 -3.89
N ARG A 131 -10.89 11.80 -5.04
CA ARG A 131 -10.31 12.13 -6.34
C ARG A 131 -9.79 13.56 -6.35
N ASP A 132 -10.63 14.52 -5.96
CA ASP A 132 -10.32 15.94 -6.00
C ASP A 132 -9.18 16.29 -5.02
N SER A 133 -9.19 15.72 -3.81
CA SER A 133 -8.11 15.89 -2.82
C SER A 133 -6.78 15.31 -3.32
N THR A 134 -6.82 14.16 -4.00
CA THR A 134 -5.63 13.53 -4.59
C THR A 134 -5.12 14.35 -5.78
N GLN A 135 -6.01 14.82 -6.64
CA GLN A 135 -5.68 15.64 -7.81
C GLN A 135 -5.03 16.96 -7.41
N GLN A 136 -5.60 17.67 -6.42
CA GLN A 136 -5.07 18.93 -5.89
C GLN A 136 -3.65 18.78 -5.32
N LYS A 137 -3.29 17.59 -4.85
CA LYS A 137 -1.98 17.30 -4.25
C LYS A 137 -1.03 16.55 -5.19
N SER A 138 -1.42 16.30 -6.44
CA SER A 138 -0.71 15.39 -7.37
C SER A 138 0.78 15.73 -7.54
N GLU A 139 1.12 17.01 -7.74
CA GLU A 139 2.53 17.45 -7.84
C GLU A 139 3.31 17.19 -6.55
N ALA A 140 2.74 17.54 -5.40
CA ALA A 140 3.36 17.31 -4.09
C ALA A 140 3.52 15.81 -3.77
N ILE A 141 2.58 14.97 -4.22
CA ILE A 141 2.67 13.52 -4.11
C ILE A 141 3.92 13.02 -4.86
N ILE A 142 4.09 13.40 -6.13
CA ILE A 142 5.26 12.98 -6.92
C ILE A 142 6.58 13.48 -6.33
N GLN A 143 6.61 14.72 -5.84
CA GLN A 143 7.81 15.31 -5.24
C GLN A 143 8.19 14.67 -3.90
N SER A 144 7.20 14.21 -3.13
CA SER A 144 7.41 13.56 -1.83
C SER A 144 7.68 12.06 -1.94
N ALA A 145 7.73 11.48 -3.14
CA ALA A 145 7.90 10.05 -3.32
C ALA A 145 9.28 9.55 -2.87
N TYR A 146 9.32 8.56 -1.98
CA TYR A 146 10.54 7.94 -1.47
C TYR A 146 10.43 6.41 -1.41
N VAL A 147 11.56 5.71 -1.37
CA VAL A 147 11.61 4.26 -1.15
C VAL A 147 11.25 4.00 0.32
N GLN A 148 10.10 3.39 0.55
CA GLN A 148 9.68 2.96 1.89
C GLN A 148 10.35 1.64 2.27
N ASP A 149 10.44 0.71 1.32
CA ASP A 149 11.02 -0.61 1.53
C ASP A 149 11.67 -1.15 0.24
N ALA A 150 12.70 -1.97 0.39
CA ALA A 150 13.40 -2.64 -0.69
C ALA A 150 13.92 -4.00 -0.21
N VAL A 151 13.39 -5.08 -0.81
CA VAL A 151 13.69 -6.45 -0.40
C VAL A 151 14.21 -7.24 -1.58
N LEU A 152 15.34 -7.93 -1.39
CA LEU A 152 15.81 -8.96 -2.32
C LEU A 152 15.13 -10.29 -2.01
N ASP A 153 14.27 -10.74 -2.91
CA ASP A 153 13.74 -12.10 -2.88
C ASP A 153 14.78 -13.06 -3.47
N LEU A 154 15.43 -13.83 -2.58
CA LEU A 154 16.46 -14.79 -2.95
C LEU A 154 15.91 -15.98 -3.75
N SER A 155 14.61 -16.27 -3.68
CA SER A 155 14.00 -17.39 -4.39
C SER A 155 13.77 -17.09 -5.88
N SER A 156 13.43 -15.83 -6.20
CA SER A 156 13.17 -15.35 -7.56
C SER A 156 14.32 -14.53 -8.15
N GLY A 157 15.28 -14.09 -7.33
CA GLY A 157 16.35 -13.19 -7.74
C GLY A 157 15.85 -11.78 -8.08
N LEU A 158 14.71 -11.38 -7.52
CA LEU A 158 14.08 -10.08 -7.75
C LEU A 158 14.36 -9.13 -6.59
N ILE A 159 14.67 -7.88 -6.88
CA ILE A 159 14.48 -6.79 -5.93
C ILE A 159 13.05 -6.29 -6.07
N VAL A 160 12.34 -6.25 -4.95
CA VAL A 160 11.01 -5.66 -4.80
C VAL A 160 11.17 -4.31 -4.10
N VAL A 161 10.76 -3.23 -4.75
CA VAL A 161 10.76 -1.87 -4.18
C VAL A 161 9.34 -1.43 -3.94
N THR A 162 9.08 -0.91 -2.74
CA THR A 162 7.84 -0.19 -2.41
C THR A 162 8.15 1.29 -2.25
N MET A 163 7.63 2.10 -3.16
CA MET A 163 7.63 3.55 -3.06
C MET A 163 6.42 4.01 -2.26
N ARG A 164 6.59 5.04 -1.44
CA ARG A 164 5.50 5.78 -0.80
C ARG A 164 5.59 7.25 -1.17
N ALA A 165 4.43 7.85 -1.42
CA ALA A 165 4.26 9.25 -1.78
C ALA A 165 3.10 9.84 -0.97
N GLY A 166 3.15 11.13 -0.63
CA GLY A 166 2.29 11.71 0.40
C GLY A 166 3.00 11.78 1.75
N ARG A 167 2.26 12.10 2.83
CA ARG A 167 2.87 12.62 4.07
C ARG A 167 3.95 11.67 4.61
N LYS A 168 5.20 12.14 4.55
CA LYS A 168 6.32 11.72 5.40
C LYS A 168 6.32 12.74 6.53
N GLU A 169 5.90 12.33 7.73
CA GLU A 169 6.10 13.16 8.92
C GLU A 169 7.59 13.25 9.25
#